data_AF-A0A970WK05-F1
#
_entry.id   AF-A0A970WK05-F1
#
_cell.length_a   1.000
_cell.length_b   1.000
_cell.length_c   1.000
_cell.angle_alpha   90.00
_cell.angle_beta   90.00
_cell.angle_gamma   90.00
#
_symmetry.space_group_name_H-M   'P 1'
#
loop_
_entity.id
_entity.type
_entity.pdbx_description
1 polymer ?
#
loop_
_entity_poly.entity_id
_entity_poly.type
_entity_poly.pdbx_seq_one_letter_code
_entity_poly.pdbx_strand_id
1 'polypeptide(L)' 'MNTASTLSIETLSLSEKLLLMERLWEDLSRRPSDVPPPDWHGDVLAERQAAVREGRTSFVEWEAAKERLRERFK' A
#
# COMPACT_ATOMS: atom_id res chain seq x y z
N MET A 1 -26.21 15.33 11.88
CA MET A 1 -26.43 13.89 12.13
C MET A 1 -26.02 13.16 10.86
N ASN A 2 -24.92 12.41 10.88
CA ASN A 2 -24.53 11.59 9.73
C ASN A 2 -25.36 10.32 9.80
N THR A 3 -26.36 10.18 8.94
CA THR A 3 -27.08 8.92 8.76
C THR A 3 -26.13 7.97 8.06
N ALA A 4 -25.45 7.12 8.81
CA ALA A 4 -24.72 6.01 8.22
C ALA A 4 -25.74 5.06 7.59
N SER A 5 -26.00 5.24 6.30
CA SER A 5 -26.68 4.24 5.49
C SER A 5 -25.80 2.98 5.52
N THR A 6 -26.34 1.90 6.05
CA THR A 6 -25.67 0.59 6.05
C THR A 6 -25.53 0.13 4.61
N LEU A 7 -24.29 0.03 4.13
CA LEU A 7 -23.98 -0.54 2.82
C LEU A 7 -23.88 -2.07 2.95
N SER A 8 -24.78 -2.79 2.30
CA SER A 8 -24.75 -4.25 2.18
C SER A 8 -23.64 -4.68 1.22
N ILE A 9 -22.42 -4.81 1.73
CA ILE A 9 -21.26 -5.21 0.92
C ILE A 9 -21.46 -6.62 0.36
N GLU A 10 -22.14 -7.49 1.09
CA GLU A 10 -22.44 -8.87 0.69
C GLU A 10 -23.26 -8.99 -0.60
N THR A 11 -24.09 -7.99 -0.93
CA THR A 11 -24.93 -8.00 -2.14
C THR A 11 -24.20 -7.51 -3.38
N LEU A 12 -23.00 -6.93 -3.23
CA LEU A 12 -22.20 -6.43 -4.34
C LEU A 12 -21.51 -7.58 -5.08
N SER A 13 -21.48 -7.48 -6.41
CA SER A 13 -20.60 -8.30 -7.25
C SER A 13 -19.12 -8.02 -6.91
N LEU A 14 -18.23 -8.92 -7.32
CA LEU A 14 -16.79 -8.73 -7.13
C LEU A 14 -16.30 -7.40 -7.73
N SER A 15 -16.74 -7.07 -8.94
CA SER A 15 -16.35 -5.84 -9.63
C SER A 15 -16.82 -4.59 -8.88
N GLU A 16 -18.02 -4.61 -8.32
CA GLU A 16 -18.55 -3.50 -7.51
C GLU A 16 -17.80 -3.35 -6.19
N LYS A 17 -17.43 -4.46 -5.54
CA LYS A 17 -16.57 -4.43 -4.33
C LYS A 17 -15.22 -3.80 -4.62
N LEU A 18 -14.58 -4.21 -5.72
CA LEU A 18 -13.28 -3.65 -6.11
C LEU A 18 -13.38 -2.15 -6.44
N LEU A 19 -14.41 -1.74 -7.18
CA LEU A 19 -14.64 -0.33 -7.46
C LEU A 19 -14.91 0.50 -6.20
N LEU A 20 -15.68 -0.06 -5.26
CA LEU A 20 -15.93 0.56 -3.97
C LEU A 20 -14.64 0.73 -3.17
N MET A 21 -13.80 -0.32 -3.11
CA MET A 21 -12.51 -0.26 -2.45
C MET A 21 -11.63 0.85 -3.05
N GLU A 22 -11.57 0.94 -4.38
CA GLU A 22 -10.78 1.98 -5.06
C GLU A 22 -11.28 3.39 -4.72
N ARG A 23 -12.60 3.63 -4.79
CA ARG A 23 -13.19 4.93 -4.45
C ARG A 23 -12.98 5.31 -3.01
N LEU A 24 -13.10 4.35 -2.09
CA LEU A 24 -12.84 4.55 -0.69
C LEU A 24 -11.37 4.89 -0.46
N TRP A 25 -10.46 4.14 -1.09
CA TRP A 25 -9.03 4.38 -1.02
C TRP A 25 -8.65 5.77 -1.56
N GLU A 26 -9.22 6.17 -2.70
CA GLU A 26 -9.01 7.48 -3.29
C GLU A 26 -9.45 8.60 -2.33
N ASP A 27 -10.63 8.50 -1.72
CA ASP A 27 -11.12 9.53 -0.80
C ASP A 27 -10.26 9.63 0.48
N LEU A 28 -9.95 8.49 1.10
CA LEU A 28 -9.11 8.44 2.31
C LEU A 28 -7.71 9.01 2.04
N SER A 29 -7.15 8.72 0.86
CA SER A 29 -5.81 9.17 0.47
C SER A 29 -5.70 10.69 0.27
N ARG A 30 -6.82 11.42 0.13
CA ARG A 30 -6.82 12.90 0.03
C ARG A 30 -6.47 13.59 1.34
N ARG A 31 -6.63 12.91 2.48
CA ARG A 31 -6.32 13.44 3.81
C ARG A 31 -5.36 12.49 4.54
N PRO A 32 -4.09 12.40 4.11
CA PRO A 32 -3.13 11.48 4.71
C PRO A 32 -2.87 11.78 6.20
N SER A 33 -3.18 13.00 6.67
CA SER A 33 -3.12 13.34 8.10
C SER A 33 -4.16 12.61 8.96
N ASP A 34 -5.28 12.16 8.38
CA ASP A 34 -6.34 11.46 9.11
C ASP A 34 -5.92 10.02 9.48
N VAL A 35 -4.91 9.49 8.78
CA VAL A 35 -4.32 8.16 9.02
C VAL A 35 -2.80 8.32 9.06
N PRO A 36 -2.24 8.88 10.14
CA PRO A 36 -0.80 9.09 10.23
C PRO A 36 -0.06 7.74 10.19
N PRO A 37 1.16 7.70 9.61
CA PRO A 37 1.97 6.51 9.68
C PRO A 37 2.34 6.20 11.13
N PRO A 38 2.57 4.91 11.47
CA PRO A 38 3.14 4.57 12.78
C PRO A 38 4.48 5.27 13.01
N ASP A 39 4.79 5.60 14.25
CA ASP A 39 6.02 6.34 14.64
C ASP A 39 7.30 5.70 14.07
N TRP A 40 7.36 4.36 14.06
CA TRP A 40 8.54 3.61 13.59
C TRP A 40 8.75 3.67 12.07
N HIS A 41 7.75 4.08 11.29
CA HIS A 41 7.81 4.01 9.83
C HIS A 41 8.92 4.93 9.27
N GLY A 42 9.09 6.12 9.87
CA GLY A 42 10.16 7.04 9.50
C GLY A 42 11.55 6.47 9.72
N ASP A 43 11.74 5.79 10.85
CA ASP A 43 13.03 5.20 11.22
C ASP A 43 13.46 4.12 10.23
N VAL A 44 12.54 3.24 9.82
CA VAL A 44 12.80 2.19 8.83
C VAL A 44 13.16 2.78 7.47
N LEU A 45 12.50 3.85 7.05
CA LEU A 45 12.82 4.55 5.80
C LEU A 45 14.21 5.18 5.86
N ALA A 46 14.54 5.85 6.97
CA ALA A 46 15.84 6.46 7.18
C ALA A 46 16.97 5.42 7.16
N GLU A 47 16.79 4.29 7.85
CA GLU A 47 17.73 3.18 7.87
C GLU A 47 17.97 2.61 6.47
N ARG A 48 16.90 2.34 5.71
CA ARG A 48 17.00 1.80 4.35
C ARG A 48 17.69 2.76 3.39
N GLN A 49 17.39 4.06 3.49
CA GLN A 49 18.06 5.07 2.68
C GLN A 49 19.56 5.18 3.03
N ALA A 50 19.92 5.10 4.31
CA ALA A 50 21.32 5.07 4.73
C ALA A 50 22.05 3.83 4.18
N ALA A 51 21.42 2.66 4.23
CA ALA A 51 21.97 1.43 3.68
C ALA A 51 22.26 1.53 2.17
N VAL A 52 21.43 2.24 1.41
CA VAL A 52 21.68 2.49 -0.02
C VAL A 52 22.89 3.42 -0.19
N ARG A 53 22.94 4.54 0.55
CA ARG A 53 24.06 5.50 0.47
C ARG A 53 25.40 4.87 0.86
N GLU A 54 25.38 3.96 1.82
CA GLU A 54 26.54 3.22 2.30
C GLU A 54 26.91 2.01 1.42
N GLY A 55 26.13 1.72 0.37
CA GLY A 55 26.37 0.59 -0.52
C GLY A 55 26.05 -0.79 0.08
N ARG A 56 25.39 -0.85 1.25
CA ARG A 56 24.94 -2.10 1.89
C ARG A 56 23.73 -2.72 1.20
N THR A 57 22.98 -1.92 0.45
CA THR A 57 21.88 -2.40 -0.40
C THR A 57 21.78 -1.55 -1.67
N SER A 58 21.08 -2.06 -2.68
CA SER A 58 20.91 -1.40 -3.96
C SER A 58 19.48 -1.53 -4.45
N PHE A 59 19.08 -0.57 -5.28
CA PHE A 59 17.85 -0.72 -6.05
C PHE A 59 18.01 -1.81 -7.10
N VAL A 60 16.91 -2.50 -7.38
CA VAL A 60 16.82 -3.52 -8.42
C VAL A 60 15.69 -3.12 -9.35
N GLU A 61 15.92 -3.29 -10.64
CA GLU A 61 14.89 -3.11 -11.66
C GLU A 61 13.69 -3.99 -11.39
N TRP A 62 12.49 -3.41 -11.50
CA TRP A 62 11.27 -4.06 -11.06
C TRP A 62 11.00 -5.39 -11.77
N GLU A 63 11.25 -5.45 -13.08
CA GLU A 63 11.09 -6.68 -13.84
C GLU A 63 12.09 -7.76 -13.42
N ALA A 64 13.35 -7.38 -13.15
CA ALA A 64 14.36 -8.31 -12.62
C ALA A 64 13.98 -8.83 -11.21
N ALA A 65 13.39 -7.98 -10.36
CA ALA A 65 12.89 -8.39 -9.06
C ALA A 65 11.78 -9.46 -9.19
N LYS A 66 10.80 -9.23 -10.07
CA LYS A 66 9.70 -10.16 -10.33
C LYS A 66 10.21 -11.50 -10.87
N GLU A 67 11.11 -11.46 -11.84
CA GLU A 67 11.70 -12.67 -12.43
C GLU A 67 12.40 -13.51 -11.35
N ARG A 68 13.27 -12.87 -10.55
CA ARG A 68 13.94 -13.54 -9.43
C ARG A 68 12.97 -14.19 -8.43
N LEU A 69 11.87 -13.51 -8.12
CA LEU A 69 10.85 -14.06 -7.20
C LEU A 69 10.12 -15.25 -7.84
N ARG A 70 9.74 -15.17 -9.12
CA ARG A 70 9.11 -16.30 -9.83
C ARG A 70 10.04 -17.51 -9.86
N GLU A 71 11.32 -17.33 -10.18
CA GLU A 71 12.29 -18.43 -10.20
C GLU A 71 12.50 -19.06 -8.81
N ARG A 72 12.47 -18.23 -7.75
CA ARG A 72 12.64 -18.71 -6.36
C ARG A 72 11.45 -19.53 -5.86
N PHE A 73 10.24 -19.26 -6.35
CA PHE A 73 8.99 -19.87 -5.90
C PHE A 73 8.31 -20.70 -7.00
N LYS A 74 9.07 -21.18 -7.98
CA LYS A 74 8.62 -22.23 -8.89
C LYS A 74 8.36 -23.53 -8.14
#